data_AF-A0A143Z9R3-F1
#
_entry.id   AF-A0A143Z9R3-F1
#
_cell.length_a   1.000
_cell.length_b   1.000
_cell.length_c   1.000
_cell.angle_alpha   90.00
_cell.angle_beta   90.00
_cell.angle_gamma   90.00
#
_symmetry.space_group_name_H-M   'P 1'
#
loop_
_entity.id
_entity.type
_entity.pdbx_description
1 polymer ?
#
loop_
_entity_poly.entity_id
_entity_poly.type
_entity_poly.pdbx_seq_one_letter_code
_entity_poly.pdbx_strand_id
1 'polypeptide(L)'
;MYNIDSMYESMADGVVDSLKQKKASRWAVAAAIWLGRQQILSAPQFWYQTAGKMLAELSGPDADALRGQLTKAEDALFDGFTNDWPAIPDGLKTYIDQWSPAPVEVDLDALRAEAVVKIDRAAEAYRMQFITPGFGQIMAYQQKLDEARAKVAFAGVPDADIPHIVAEAEADGMTKAEKAQQILDTFTGWQHISAGVEAKRMAAKKAIAAAETAQAITAAAEVNWSAE
;
A
#
# COMPACT_ATOMS: atom_id res chain seq x y z
N MET A 1 -5.49 -2.77 -6.96
CA MET A 1 -4.45 -3.75 -7.33
C MET A 1 -4.73 -4.13 -8.77
N TYR A 2 -3.79 -3.88 -9.70
CA TYR A 2 -3.95 -4.31 -11.10
C TYR A 2 -4.01 -5.84 -11.11
N ASN A 3 -5.15 -6.42 -11.49
CA ASN A 3 -5.26 -7.87 -11.65
C ASN A 3 -4.81 -8.23 -13.07
N ILE A 4 -3.50 -8.18 -13.32
CA ILE A 4 -2.91 -8.73 -14.55
C ILE A 4 -2.87 -10.26 -14.51
N ASP A 5 -3.20 -10.87 -13.35
CA ASP A 5 -3.11 -12.32 -13.13
C ASP A 5 -4.09 -13.10 -14.02
N SER A 6 -4.97 -12.38 -14.72
CA SER A 6 -6.04 -12.95 -15.49
C SER A 6 -6.03 -12.35 -16.91
N MET A 7 -5.24 -12.99 -17.79
CA MET A 7 -5.10 -12.56 -19.20
C MET A 7 -6.37 -12.83 -20.02
N TYR A 8 -7.26 -13.70 -19.54
CA TYR A 8 -8.42 -14.13 -20.33
C TYR A 8 -9.51 -13.07 -20.41
N GLU A 9 -9.60 -12.13 -19.45
CA GLU A 9 -10.53 -11.00 -19.50
C GLU A 9 -10.19 -10.05 -20.64
N SER A 10 -8.92 -9.68 -20.77
CA SER A 10 -8.42 -8.88 -21.91
C SER A 10 -8.64 -9.60 -23.24
N MET A 11 -8.46 -10.92 -23.28
CA MET A 11 -8.72 -11.72 -24.49
C MET A 11 -10.21 -11.77 -24.82
N ALA A 12 -11.07 -12.00 -23.82
CA ALA A 12 -12.52 -12.05 -23.98
C ALA A 12 -13.07 -10.71 -24.44
N ASP A 13 -12.62 -9.60 -23.84
CA ASP A 13 -12.98 -8.25 -24.23
C ASP A 13 -12.58 -7.96 -25.68
N GLY A 14 -11.34 -8.25 -26.08
CA GLY A 14 -10.88 -8.01 -27.46
C GLY A 14 -11.58 -8.88 -28.51
N VAL A 15 -11.95 -10.13 -28.18
CA VAL A 15 -12.78 -10.98 -29.05
C VAL A 15 -14.19 -10.40 -29.19
N VAL A 16 -14.79 -9.95 -28.09
CA VAL A 16 -16.12 -9.33 -28.09
C VAL A 16 -16.13 -7.99 -28.83
N ASP A 17 -15.08 -7.19 -28.71
CA ASP A 17 -14.91 -5.95 -29.48
C ASP A 17 -14.81 -6.24 -30.99
N SER A 18 -14.01 -7.26 -31.38
CA SER A 18 -13.94 -7.71 -32.78
C SER A 18 -15.30 -8.18 -33.31
N LEU A 19 -16.11 -8.85 -32.48
CA LEU A 19 -17.49 -9.23 -32.81
C LEU A 19 -18.41 -8.02 -32.96
N LYS A 20 -18.34 -7.03 -32.05
CA LYS A 20 -19.13 -5.78 -32.13
C LYS A 20 -18.81 -5.00 -33.40
N GLN A 21 -17.54 -5.00 -33.81
CA GLN A 21 -17.07 -4.38 -35.05
C GLN A 21 -17.34 -5.22 -36.31
N LYS A 22 -17.81 -6.46 -36.15
CA LYS A 22 -17.98 -7.45 -37.24
C LYS A 22 -16.71 -7.62 -38.05
N LYS A 23 -15.58 -7.78 -37.36
CA LYS A 23 -14.25 -7.85 -37.97
C LYS A 23 -13.54 -9.13 -37.57
N ALA A 24 -13.18 -9.93 -38.57
CA ALA A 24 -12.27 -11.06 -38.38
C ALA A 24 -10.81 -10.59 -38.34
N SER A 25 -10.03 -11.14 -37.42
CA SER A 25 -8.57 -11.04 -37.42
C SER A 25 -7.96 -12.35 -36.94
N ARG A 26 -6.75 -12.66 -37.40
CA ARG A 26 -6.06 -13.89 -37.01
C ARG A 26 -5.94 -14.05 -35.49
N TRP A 27 -5.66 -12.96 -34.78
CA TRP A 27 -5.58 -12.96 -33.31
C TRP A 27 -6.94 -13.24 -32.66
N ALA A 28 -8.01 -12.57 -33.11
CA ALA A 28 -9.34 -12.75 -32.52
C ALA A 28 -9.89 -14.18 -32.73
N VAL A 29 -9.63 -14.77 -33.90
CA VAL A 29 -9.97 -16.17 -34.17
C VAL A 29 -9.21 -17.11 -33.22
N ALA A 30 -7.89 -16.97 -33.13
CA ALA A 30 -7.07 -17.81 -32.25
C ALA A 30 -7.49 -17.68 -30.78
N ALA A 31 -7.78 -16.45 -30.32
CA ALA A 31 -8.25 -16.17 -28.98
C ALA A 31 -9.62 -16.81 -28.72
N ALA A 32 -10.58 -16.68 -29.64
CA ALA A 32 -11.91 -17.30 -29.51
C ALA A 32 -11.82 -18.83 -29.45
N ILE A 33 -10.98 -19.46 -30.27
CA ILE A 33 -10.73 -20.92 -30.23
C ILE A 33 -10.17 -21.32 -28.87
N TRP A 34 -9.18 -20.57 -28.35
CA TRP A 34 -8.57 -20.86 -27.05
C TRP A 34 -9.57 -20.69 -25.89
N LEU A 35 -10.36 -19.61 -25.88
CA LEU A 35 -11.39 -19.36 -24.87
C LEU A 35 -12.45 -20.48 -24.85
N GLY A 36 -12.84 -20.98 -26.03
CA GLY A 36 -13.73 -22.13 -26.18
C GLY A 36 -13.14 -23.42 -25.60
N ARG A 37 -11.88 -23.71 -25.92
CA ARG A 37 -11.15 -24.90 -25.42
C ARG A 37 -11.01 -24.90 -23.89
N GLN A 38 -10.70 -23.74 -23.33
CA GLN A 38 -10.54 -23.56 -21.89
C GLN A 38 -11.88 -23.38 -21.14
N GLN A 39 -13.01 -23.38 -21.86
CA GLN A 39 -14.36 -23.18 -21.30
C GLN A 39 -14.46 -21.89 -20.45
N ILE A 40 -13.74 -20.86 -20.86
CA ILE A 40 -13.63 -19.59 -20.12
C ILE A 40 -15.00 -18.92 -20.02
N LEU A 41 -15.31 -18.40 -18.84
CA LEU A 41 -16.58 -17.73 -18.51
C LEU A 41 -17.83 -18.59 -18.77
N SER A 42 -17.68 -19.91 -18.77
CA SER A 42 -18.75 -20.89 -18.99
C SER A 42 -19.54 -20.65 -20.30
N ALA A 43 -18.91 -20.06 -21.31
CA ALA A 43 -19.52 -19.74 -22.60
C ALA A 43 -18.86 -20.45 -23.81
N PRO A 44 -18.49 -21.76 -23.74
CA PRO A 44 -17.72 -22.42 -24.79
C PRO A 44 -18.41 -22.39 -26.16
N GLN A 45 -19.73 -22.55 -26.19
CA GLN A 45 -20.50 -22.50 -27.44
C GLN A 45 -20.42 -21.12 -28.12
N PHE A 46 -20.54 -20.04 -27.34
CA PHE A 46 -20.40 -18.68 -27.88
C PHE A 46 -19.01 -18.47 -28.47
N TRP A 47 -17.95 -18.92 -27.78
CA TRP A 47 -16.59 -18.78 -28.27
C TRP A 47 -16.35 -19.54 -29.56
N TYR A 48 -16.83 -20.79 -29.68
CA TYR A 48 -16.71 -21.56 -30.91
C TYR A 48 -17.55 -20.98 -32.06
N GLN A 49 -18.75 -20.46 -31.79
CA GLN A 49 -19.56 -19.77 -32.78
C GLN A 49 -18.86 -18.51 -33.32
N THR A 50 -18.31 -17.70 -32.42
CA THR A 50 -17.55 -16.50 -32.79
C THR A 50 -16.31 -16.86 -33.61
N ALA A 51 -15.57 -17.88 -33.19
CA ALA A 51 -14.41 -18.38 -33.92
C ALA A 51 -14.78 -18.88 -35.32
N GLY A 52 -15.84 -19.69 -35.46
CA GLY A 52 -16.28 -20.22 -36.76
C GLY A 52 -16.71 -19.12 -37.71
N LYS A 53 -17.45 -18.12 -37.21
CA LYS A 53 -17.85 -16.96 -37.99
C LYS A 53 -16.65 -16.14 -38.46
N MET A 54 -15.73 -15.82 -37.55
CA MET A 54 -14.53 -15.07 -37.88
C MET A 54 -13.60 -15.85 -38.84
N LEU A 55 -13.50 -17.17 -38.69
CA LEU A 55 -12.70 -18.04 -39.56
C LEU A 55 -13.27 -18.09 -40.99
N ALA A 56 -14.60 -18.03 -41.14
CA ALA A 56 -15.26 -17.94 -42.44
C ALA A 56 -15.04 -16.58 -43.15
N GLU A 57 -14.80 -15.50 -42.38
CA GLU A 57 -14.56 -14.15 -42.91
C GLU A 57 -13.06 -13.82 -43.06
N LEU A 58 -12.16 -14.65 -42.52
CA LEU A 58 -10.71 -14.44 -42.61
C LEU A 58 -10.19 -14.77 -44.02
N SER A 59 -9.18 -14.05 -44.49
CA SER A 59 -8.56 -14.29 -45.79
C SER A 59 -7.80 -15.63 -45.83
N GLY A 60 -7.77 -16.25 -47.01
CA GLY A 60 -7.27 -17.61 -47.25
C GLY A 60 -6.01 -18.02 -46.48
N PRO A 61 -4.84 -17.36 -46.66
CA PRO A 61 -3.60 -17.85 -46.06
C PRO A 61 -3.59 -17.85 -44.53
N ASP A 62 -4.28 -16.90 -43.88
CA ASP A 62 -4.39 -16.89 -42.41
C ASP A 62 -5.41 -17.92 -41.93
N ALA A 63 -6.52 -18.11 -42.66
CA ALA A 63 -7.52 -19.12 -42.35
C ALA A 63 -6.95 -20.54 -42.46
N ASP A 64 -6.20 -20.81 -43.52
CA ASP A 64 -5.53 -22.09 -43.76
C ASP A 64 -4.50 -22.40 -42.66
N ALA A 65 -3.71 -21.40 -42.25
CA ALA A 65 -2.72 -21.54 -41.19
C ALA A 65 -3.36 -21.82 -39.81
N LEU A 66 -4.54 -21.28 -39.54
CA LEU A 66 -5.29 -21.56 -38.32
C LEU A 66 -5.94 -22.95 -38.36
N ARG A 67 -6.58 -23.32 -39.48
CA ARG A 67 -7.16 -24.67 -39.66
C ARG A 67 -6.11 -25.77 -39.59
N GLY A 68 -4.91 -25.52 -40.10
CA GLY A 68 -3.78 -26.45 -40.00
C GLY A 68 -3.31 -26.75 -38.57
N GLN A 69 -3.70 -25.93 -37.58
CA GLN A 69 -3.42 -26.17 -36.16
C GLN A 69 -4.53 -26.94 -35.44
N LEU A 70 -5.65 -27.20 -36.11
CA LEU A 70 -6.81 -27.91 -35.55
C LEU A 70 -6.74 -29.40 -35.88
N THR A 71 -7.19 -30.23 -34.94
CA THR A 71 -7.51 -31.62 -35.27
C THR A 71 -8.78 -31.68 -36.13
N LYS A 72 -8.98 -32.78 -36.87
CA LYS A 72 -10.20 -32.97 -37.68
C LYS A 72 -11.50 -32.85 -36.87
N ALA A 73 -11.49 -33.30 -35.61
CA ALA A 73 -12.64 -33.20 -34.72
C ALA A 73 -12.92 -31.75 -34.28
N GLU A 74 -11.86 -30.95 -34.07
CA GLU A 74 -12.00 -29.54 -33.71
C GLU A 74 -12.41 -28.68 -34.90
N ASP A 75 -11.87 -28.95 -36.10
CA ASP A 75 -12.25 -28.24 -37.32
C ASP A 75 -13.77 -28.38 -37.58
N ALA A 76 -14.31 -29.58 -37.34
CA ALA A 76 -15.74 -29.85 -37.43
C ALA A 76 -16.61 -29.10 -36.40
N LEU A 77 -16.04 -28.58 -35.31
CA LEU A 77 -16.80 -27.75 -34.35
C LEU A 77 -17.17 -26.37 -34.91
N PHE A 78 -16.50 -25.94 -35.98
CA PHE A 78 -16.74 -24.65 -36.61
C PHE A 78 -17.71 -24.74 -37.80
N ASP A 79 -18.04 -25.96 -38.21
CA ASP A 79 -18.97 -26.22 -39.31
C ASP A 79 -20.38 -25.72 -38.95
N GLY A 80 -20.99 -24.96 -39.87
CA GLY A 80 -22.35 -24.42 -39.69
C GLY A 80 -22.43 -23.05 -39.00
N PHE A 81 -21.32 -22.48 -38.51
CA PHE A 81 -21.30 -21.14 -37.90
C PHE A 81 -20.87 -20.03 -38.88
N THR A 82 -21.33 -20.11 -40.13
CA THR A 82 -20.87 -19.22 -41.22
C THR A 82 -21.76 -18.00 -41.46
N ASN A 83 -23.02 -18.06 -41.01
CA ASN A 83 -24.07 -17.15 -41.48
C ASN A 83 -24.13 -15.86 -40.67
N ASP A 84 -24.60 -15.94 -39.42
CA ASP A 84 -24.79 -14.78 -38.55
C ASP A 84 -23.74 -14.70 -37.44
N TRP A 85 -23.40 -13.47 -37.05
CA TRP A 85 -22.59 -13.21 -35.86
C TRP A 85 -23.39 -13.58 -34.60
N PRO A 86 -22.83 -14.35 -33.65
CA PRO A 86 -23.58 -14.80 -32.48
C PRO A 86 -23.91 -13.63 -31.54
N ALA A 87 -25.06 -13.73 -30.86
CA ALA A 87 -25.40 -12.79 -29.79
C ALA A 87 -24.53 -13.07 -28.56
N ILE A 88 -24.09 -12.01 -27.87
CA ILE A 88 -23.32 -12.11 -26.62
C ILE A 88 -24.29 -12.55 -25.50
N PRO A 89 -24.05 -13.66 -24.78
CA PRO A 89 -24.88 -14.06 -23.64
C PRO A 89 -24.87 -13.00 -22.53
N ASP A 90 -26.02 -12.79 -21.86
CA ASP A 90 -26.17 -11.74 -20.83
C ASP A 90 -25.16 -11.86 -19.68
N GLY A 91 -24.87 -13.08 -19.24
CA GLY A 91 -23.88 -13.33 -18.19
C GLY A 91 -22.46 -12.92 -18.61
N LEU A 92 -22.08 -13.26 -19.84
CA LEU A 92 -20.79 -12.86 -20.41
C LEU A 92 -20.71 -11.35 -20.61
N LYS A 93 -21.79 -10.74 -21.12
CA LYS A 93 -21.89 -9.29 -21.29
C LYS A 93 -21.71 -8.57 -19.96
N THR A 94 -22.41 -9.00 -18.92
CA THR A 94 -22.32 -8.41 -17.58
C THR A 94 -20.90 -8.51 -17.02
N TYR A 95 -20.26 -9.67 -17.18
CA TYR A 95 -18.90 -9.89 -16.71
C TYR A 95 -17.89 -8.98 -17.42
N ILE A 96 -17.95 -8.88 -18.76
CA ILE A 96 -17.06 -8.02 -19.54
C ILE A 96 -17.28 -6.55 -19.22
N ASP A 97 -18.55 -6.10 -19.12
CA ASP A 97 -18.87 -4.70 -18.83
C ASP A 97 -18.43 -4.27 -17.41
N GLN A 98 -18.27 -5.21 -16.48
CA GLN A 98 -17.75 -4.96 -15.13
C GLN A 98 -16.22 -4.96 -15.06
N TRP A 99 -15.56 -5.63 -16.02
CA TRP A 99 -14.11 -5.68 -16.06
C TRP A 99 -13.56 -4.36 -16.57
N SER A 100 -12.60 -3.78 -15.83
CA SER A 100 -11.89 -2.59 -16.24
C SER A 100 -10.39 -2.81 -16.04
N PRO A 101 -9.57 -2.62 -17.09
CA PRO A 101 -8.11 -2.66 -16.95
C PRO A 101 -7.54 -1.38 -16.31
N ALA A 102 -8.38 -0.36 -16.07
CA ALA A 102 -7.94 0.90 -15.49
C ALA A 102 -7.47 0.70 -14.03
N PRO A 103 -6.41 1.38 -13.60
CA PRO A 103 -6.07 1.43 -12.18
C PRO A 103 -7.26 1.92 -11.36
N VAL A 104 -7.50 1.26 -10.23
CA VAL A 104 -8.34 1.83 -9.18
C VAL A 104 -7.72 3.18 -8.79
N GLU A 105 -8.48 4.26 -8.91
CA GLU A 105 -8.04 5.58 -8.47
C GLU A 105 -7.70 5.52 -6.98
N VAL A 106 -6.51 6.02 -6.62
CA VAL A 106 -6.07 6.06 -5.23
C VAL A 106 -6.78 7.23 -4.55
N ASP A 107 -7.53 6.93 -3.50
CA ASP A 107 -8.07 7.95 -2.60
C ASP A 107 -6.91 8.62 -1.84
N LEU A 108 -6.50 9.79 -2.33
CA LEU A 108 -5.40 10.55 -1.75
C LEU A 108 -5.74 11.06 -0.34
N ASP A 109 -7.00 11.31 -0.03
CA ASP A 109 -7.40 11.82 1.29
C ASP A 109 -7.34 10.71 2.34
N ALA A 110 -7.83 9.52 2.00
CA ALA A 110 -7.65 8.33 2.83
C ALA A 110 -6.16 8.02 3.06
N LEU A 111 -5.35 8.11 2.00
CA LEU A 111 -3.91 7.86 2.09
C LEU A 111 -3.19 8.90 2.98
N ARG A 112 -3.55 10.19 2.88
CA ARG A 112 -3.00 11.23 3.76
C ARG A 112 -3.35 10.96 5.22
N ALA A 113 -4.60 10.58 5.50
CA ALA A 113 -5.04 10.29 6.86
C ALA A 113 -4.25 9.11 7.47
N GLU A 114 -4.07 8.03 6.71
CA GLU A 114 -3.25 6.89 7.13
C GLU A 114 -1.79 7.28 7.37
N ALA A 115 -1.20 8.05 6.45
CA ALA A 115 0.19 8.51 6.55
C ALA A 115 0.43 9.38 7.80
N VAL A 116 -0.52 10.26 8.15
CA VAL A 116 -0.47 11.06 9.38
C VAL A 116 -0.46 10.17 10.64
N VAL A 117 -1.34 9.17 10.68
CA VAL A 117 -1.39 8.21 11.81
C VAL A 117 -0.10 7.40 11.91
N LYS A 118 0.46 6.97 10.77
CA LYS A 118 1.75 6.27 10.72
C LYS A 118 2.87 7.11 11.33
N ILE A 119 2.97 8.40 10.95
CA ILE A 119 3.97 9.31 11.50
C ILE A 119 3.81 9.47 13.02
N ASP A 120 2.59 9.67 13.51
CA ASP A 120 2.36 9.86 14.95
C ASP A 120 2.76 8.61 15.75
N ARG A 121 2.44 7.41 15.24
CA ARG A 121 2.87 6.15 15.85
C ARG A 121 4.38 5.97 15.81
N ALA A 122 5.03 6.30 14.70
CA ALA A 122 6.47 6.18 14.55
C ALA A 122 7.24 7.17 15.43
N ALA A 123 6.76 8.41 15.53
CA ALA A 123 7.30 9.42 16.44
C ALA A 123 7.25 8.93 17.89
N GLU A 124 6.10 8.38 18.31
CA GLU A 124 5.94 7.85 19.66
C GLU A 124 6.84 6.63 19.92
N ALA A 125 6.88 5.67 18.99
CA ALA A 125 7.77 4.51 19.10
C ALA A 125 9.24 4.92 19.23
N TYR A 126 9.66 6.01 18.58
CA TYR A 126 11.01 6.55 18.73
C TYR A 126 11.22 7.22 20.11
N ARG A 127 10.27 8.02 20.60
CA ARG A 127 10.33 8.60 21.96
C ARG A 127 10.52 7.53 23.03
N MET A 128 9.81 6.42 22.88
CA MET A 128 9.86 5.28 23.80
C MET A 128 11.25 4.62 23.94
N GLN A 129 12.22 4.96 23.10
CA GLN A 129 13.61 4.52 23.26
C GLN A 129 14.37 5.31 24.33
N PHE A 130 13.86 6.48 24.73
CA PHE A 130 14.53 7.41 25.65
C PHE A 130 13.75 7.61 26.96
N ILE A 131 12.47 7.23 26.99
CA ILE A 131 11.60 7.41 28.15
C ILE A 131 11.01 6.08 28.63
N THR A 132 10.78 6.00 29.93
CA THR A 132 10.03 4.89 30.54
C THR A 132 8.54 5.24 30.57
N PRO A 133 7.64 4.38 30.05
CA PRO A 133 6.21 4.66 30.08
C PRO A 133 5.64 4.49 31.48
N GLY A 134 4.59 5.26 31.79
CA GLY A 134 3.76 5.08 32.99
C GLY A 134 3.61 6.34 33.84
N PHE A 135 2.38 6.62 34.29
CA PHE A 135 2.07 7.83 35.04
C PHE A 135 2.83 7.95 36.37
N GLY A 136 3.03 6.84 37.09
CA GLY A 136 3.82 6.83 38.33
C GLY A 136 5.29 7.17 38.10
N GLN A 137 5.88 6.71 36.99
CA GLN A 137 7.25 7.03 36.62
C GLN A 137 7.40 8.52 36.25
N ILE A 138 6.43 9.07 35.52
CA ILE A 138 6.42 10.50 35.15
C ILE A 138 6.41 11.38 36.40
N MET A 139 5.57 11.06 37.40
CA MET A 139 5.54 11.81 38.65
C MET A 139 6.88 11.79 39.39
N ALA A 140 7.53 10.63 39.47
CA ALA A 140 8.84 10.49 40.09
C ALA A 140 9.92 11.28 39.34
N TYR A 141 9.94 11.24 38.00
CA TYR A 141 10.90 12.01 37.21
C TYR A 141 10.70 13.52 37.33
N GLN A 142 9.45 13.99 37.36
CA GLN A 142 9.16 15.41 37.54
C GLN A 142 9.64 15.90 38.92
N GLN A 143 9.35 15.13 39.97
CA GLN A 143 9.82 15.45 41.32
C GLN A 143 11.36 15.48 41.40
N LYS A 144 12.05 14.49 40.81
CA LYS A 144 13.52 14.46 40.72
C LYS A 144 14.09 15.68 40.00
N LEU A 145 13.45 16.12 38.92
CA LEU A 145 13.86 17.31 38.18
C LEU A 145 13.76 18.58 39.04
N ASP A 146 12.69 18.72 39.81
CA ASP A 146 12.48 19.88 40.68
C ASP A 146 13.46 19.88 41.87
N GLU A 147 13.73 18.73 42.47
CA GLU A 147 14.76 18.57 43.50
C GLU A 147 16.18 18.86 42.96
N ALA A 148 16.50 18.38 41.75
CA ALA A 148 17.78 18.65 41.10
C ALA A 148 17.98 20.15 40.86
N ARG A 149 16.95 20.84 40.35
CA ARG A 149 16.96 22.30 40.18
C ARG A 149 17.17 23.02 41.50
N ALA A 150 16.47 22.61 42.56
CA ALA A 150 16.61 23.20 43.89
C ALA A 150 18.04 23.03 44.44
N LYS A 151 18.63 21.83 44.29
CA LYS A 151 19.99 21.54 44.75
C LYS A 151 21.06 22.34 44.00
N VAL A 152 20.91 22.50 42.69
CA VAL A 152 21.84 23.30 41.87
C VAL A 152 21.71 24.79 42.16
N ALA A 153 20.48 25.28 42.35
CA ALA A 153 20.24 26.68 42.71
C ALA A 153 20.75 27.03 44.12
N PHE A 154 20.65 26.09 45.07
CA PHE A 154 21.11 26.27 46.44
C PHE A 154 21.76 25.01 47.01
N ALA A 155 23.09 25.02 47.10
CA ALA A 155 23.86 23.87 47.59
C ALA A 155 23.50 23.46 49.03
N GLY A 156 22.99 24.38 49.86
CA GLY A 156 22.59 24.15 51.25
C GLY A 156 21.17 23.63 51.45
N VAL A 157 20.46 23.22 50.38
CA VAL A 157 19.07 22.75 50.51
C VAL A 157 18.99 21.56 51.49
N PRO A 158 18.04 21.57 52.45
CA PRO A 158 17.88 20.47 53.40
C PRO A 158 17.58 19.14 52.71
N ASP A 159 18.14 18.05 53.24
CA ASP A 159 17.96 16.71 52.67
C ASP A 159 16.49 16.25 52.64
N ALA A 160 15.67 16.72 53.60
CA ALA A 160 14.23 16.44 53.65
C ALA A 160 13.46 17.06 52.47
N ASP A 161 14.00 18.10 51.83
CA ASP A 161 13.39 18.79 50.69
C ASP A 161 13.85 18.20 49.35
N ILE A 162 14.86 17.31 49.36
CA ILE A 162 15.41 16.63 48.18
C ILE A 162 15.58 15.11 48.39
N PRO A 163 14.56 14.39 48.89
CA PRO A 163 14.69 12.99 49.30
C PRO A 163 15.11 12.03 48.18
N HIS A 164 14.74 12.30 46.92
CA HIS A 164 15.14 11.44 45.79
C HIS A 164 16.60 11.64 45.43
N ILE A 165 17.09 12.89 45.44
CA ILE A 165 18.51 13.18 45.19
C ILE A 165 19.38 12.55 46.28
N VAL A 166 18.95 12.59 47.54
CA VAL A 166 19.67 11.96 48.65
C VAL A 166 19.77 10.45 48.43
N ALA A 167 18.64 9.79 48.19
CA ALA A 167 18.59 8.33 48.03
C ALA A 167 19.40 7.84 46.81
N GLU A 168 19.30 8.51 45.66
CA GLU A 168 20.05 8.11 44.47
C GLU A 168 21.53 8.46 44.52
N ALA A 169 21.91 9.56 45.18
CA ALA A 169 23.32 9.89 45.39
C ALA A 169 24.00 8.83 46.28
N GLU A 170 23.32 8.38 47.34
CA GLU A 170 23.80 7.30 48.19
C GLU A 170 23.90 5.97 47.43
N ALA A 171 22.86 5.60 46.67
CA ALA A 171 22.82 4.36 45.90
C ALA A 171 23.93 4.28 44.84
N ASP A 172 24.26 5.41 44.19
CA ASP A 172 25.26 5.46 43.12
C ASP A 172 26.67 5.86 43.61
N GLY A 173 26.84 6.11 44.92
CA GLY A 173 28.13 6.52 45.49
C GLY A 173 28.61 7.89 45.01
N MET A 174 27.69 8.79 44.67
CA MET A 174 27.97 10.14 44.18
C MET A 174 27.66 11.20 45.23
N THR A 175 28.20 12.41 45.06
CA THR A 175 27.70 13.55 45.81
C THR A 175 26.30 13.96 45.34
N LYS A 176 25.52 14.56 46.23
CA LYS A 176 24.18 15.11 45.90
C LYS A 176 24.24 16.18 44.78
N ALA A 177 25.35 16.91 44.68
CA ALA A 177 25.56 17.88 43.61
C ALA A 177 25.79 17.21 42.26
N GLU A 178 26.64 16.17 42.21
CA GLU A 178 26.87 15.37 41.00
C GLU A 178 25.59 14.69 40.53
N LYS A 179 24.82 14.10 41.46
CA LYS A 179 23.53 13.47 41.16
C LYS A 179 22.52 14.47 40.59
N ALA A 180 22.39 15.65 41.21
CA ALA A 180 21.52 16.71 40.70
C ALA A 180 21.93 17.16 39.29
N GLN A 181 23.22 17.38 39.05
CA GLN A 181 23.72 17.76 37.73
C GLN A 181 23.45 16.68 36.68
N GLN A 182 23.68 15.40 37.00
CA GLN A 182 23.42 14.27 36.11
C GLN A 182 21.95 14.20 35.65
N ILE A 183 21.00 14.46 36.57
CA ILE A 183 19.57 14.51 36.24
C ILE A 183 19.26 15.68 35.32
N LEU A 184 19.83 16.88 35.57
CA LEU A 184 19.64 18.04 34.70
C LEU A 184 20.22 17.82 33.30
N ASP A 185 21.39 17.19 33.20
CA ASP A 185 22.05 16.89 31.93
C ASP A 185 21.21 15.87 31.13
N THR A 186 20.69 14.85 31.81
CA THR A 186 19.80 13.85 31.20
C THR A 186 18.52 14.49 30.68
N PHE A 187 17.89 15.37 31.47
CA PHE A 187 16.69 16.10 31.07
C PHE A 187 16.96 17.02 29.87
N THR A 188 18.08 17.74 29.88
CA THR A 188 18.49 18.62 28.78
C THR A 188 18.70 17.82 27.50
N GLY A 189 19.41 16.68 27.57
CA GLY A 189 19.57 15.76 26.45
C GLY A 189 18.23 15.29 25.88
N TRP A 190 17.29 14.90 26.74
CA TRP A 190 15.94 14.54 26.33
C TRP A 190 15.19 15.70 25.66
N GLN A 191 15.29 16.93 26.17
CA GLN A 191 14.64 18.09 25.55
C GLN A 191 15.12 18.31 24.12
N HIS A 192 16.42 18.19 23.86
CA HIS A 192 16.97 18.29 22.51
C HIS A 192 16.42 17.20 21.59
N ILE A 193 16.38 15.95 22.05
CA ILE A 193 15.84 14.82 21.29
C ILE A 193 14.34 15.03 20.99
N SER A 194 13.54 15.34 22.02
CA SER A 194 12.10 15.53 21.89
C SER A 194 11.75 16.68 20.94
N ALA A 195 12.49 17.78 20.99
CA ALA A 195 12.30 18.90 20.06
C ALA A 195 12.60 18.50 18.61
N GLY A 196 13.68 17.74 18.39
CA GLY A 196 14.03 17.21 17.06
C GLY A 196 12.96 16.27 16.50
N VAL A 197 12.42 15.38 17.33
CA VAL A 197 11.30 14.49 16.95
C VAL A 197 10.08 15.31 16.55
N GLU A 198 9.72 16.33 17.33
CA GLU A 198 8.55 17.16 17.03
C GLU A 198 8.72 17.96 15.74
N ALA A 199 9.90 18.52 15.49
CA ALA A 199 10.22 19.22 14.25
C ALA A 199 10.05 18.31 13.03
N LYS A 200 10.60 17.09 13.08
CA LYS A 200 10.48 16.09 12.00
C LYS A 200 9.03 15.66 11.79
N ARG A 201 8.29 15.42 12.87
CA ARG A 201 6.87 15.03 12.83
C ARG A 201 6.03 16.10 12.12
N MET A 202 6.20 17.37 12.51
CA MET A 202 5.46 18.48 11.91
C MET A 202 5.88 18.76 10.46
N ALA A 203 7.17 18.64 10.13
CA ALA A 203 7.66 18.78 8.77
C ALA A 203 7.08 17.70 7.85
N ALA A 204 7.04 16.44 8.29
CA ALA A 204 6.49 15.33 7.53
C ALA A 204 4.98 15.49 7.28
N LYS A 205 4.21 15.88 8.31
CA LYS A 205 2.78 16.18 8.15
C LYS A 205 2.52 17.31 7.16
N LYS A 206 3.34 18.37 7.19
CA LYS A 206 3.28 19.46 6.21
C LYS A 206 3.57 18.97 4.80
N ALA A 207 4.58 18.10 4.63
CA ALA A 207 4.91 17.52 3.34
C ALA A 207 3.78 16.62 2.78
N ILE A 208 3.13 15.81 3.62
CA ILE A 208 1.95 15.02 3.25
C ILE A 208 0.80 15.91 2.79
N ALA A 209 0.52 16.99 3.53
CA ALA A 209 -0.56 17.91 3.18
C ALA A 209 -0.33 18.59 1.81
N ALA A 210 0.92 18.86 1.46
CA ALA A 210 1.31 19.46 0.18
C ALA A 210 1.49 18.46 -0.97
N ALA A 211 1.48 17.16 -0.69
CA ALA A 211 1.73 16.14 -1.69
C ALA A 211 0.51 15.93 -2.62
N GLU A 212 0.75 16.00 -3.93
CA GLU A 212 -0.28 15.88 -4.96
C GLU A 212 -0.41 14.45 -5.52
N THR A 213 0.48 13.54 -5.13
CA THR A 213 0.50 12.16 -5.64
C THR A 213 0.64 11.15 -4.52
N ALA A 214 0.13 9.92 -4.75
CA ALA A 214 0.28 8.82 -3.80
C ALA A 214 1.74 8.51 -3.48
N GLN A 215 2.62 8.57 -4.48
CA GLN A 215 4.06 8.37 -4.30
C GLN A 215 4.67 9.43 -3.38
N ALA A 216 4.31 10.70 -3.56
CA ALA A 216 4.81 11.79 -2.73
C ALA A 216 4.30 11.69 -1.28
N ILE A 217 3.04 11.29 -1.07
CA ILE A 217 2.50 11.05 0.28
C ILE A 217 3.28 9.94 0.99
N THR A 218 3.47 8.80 0.32
CA THR A 218 4.21 7.67 0.88
C THR A 218 5.65 8.05 1.21
N ALA A 219 6.33 8.76 0.32
CA ALA A 219 7.70 9.21 0.55
C ALA A 219 7.80 10.19 1.73
N ALA A 220 6.85 11.13 1.85
CA ALA A 220 6.80 12.08 2.97
C ALA A 220 6.53 11.40 4.33
N ALA A 221 5.91 10.22 4.33
CA ALA A 221 5.67 9.41 5.53
C ALA A 221 6.91 8.63 6.00
N GLU A 222 7.96 8.51 5.18
CA GLU A 222 9.22 7.86 5.53
C GLU A 222 10.15 8.86 6.23
N VAL A 223 10.01 8.96 7.56
CA VAL A 223 10.81 9.86 8.38
C VAL A 223 12.00 9.12 8.97
N ASN A 224 13.21 9.63 8.73
CA ASN A 224 14.39 9.19 9.49
C ASN A 224 14.39 9.84 10.87
N TRP A 225 14.12 9.06 11.92
CA TRP A 225 14.01 9.57 13.29
C TRP A 225 15.36 9.76 14.00
N SER A 226 16.42 9.06 13.59
CA SER A 226 17.74 9.19 14.24
C SER A 226 18.28 10.62 14.14
N ALA A 227 19.03 11.06 15.15
CA ALA A 227 19.83 12.28 15.01
C ALA A 227 20.89 12.07 13.91
N GLU A 228 21.16 13.11 13.12
CA GLU A 228 22.47 13.27 12.46
C GLU A 228 23.44 13.89 13.46
#